data_AF-A0A7C3J633-F1
#
_entry.id   AF-A0A7C3J633-F1
#
_cell.length_a   1.000
_cell.length_b   1.000
_cell.length_c   1.000
_cell.angle_alpha   90.00
_cell.angle_beta   90.00
_cell.angle_gamma   90.00
#
_symmetry.space_group_name_H-M   'P 1'
#
loop_
_entity.id
_entity.type
_entity.pdbx_description
1 polymer ?
#
loop_
_entity_poly.entity_id
_entity_poly.type
_entity_poly.pdbx_seq_one_letter_code
_entity_poly.pdbx_strand_id
1 'polypeptide(L)'
;LRTKHGLTYAAYVGASNKLANYGVFYVSTPYPDSAMKLYRDEVEKVKKEGIKQEEIDDMKNIYQTSFFLDNERTSNRSFALGYNYLLFNDYEYDIKFIKELEKLKSKTVTDAVSKYLKDFKFILVE
;
A
#
# COMPACT_ATOMS: atom_id res chain seq x y z
N LEU A 1 -6.97 -7.10 13.20
CA LEU A 1 -8.31 -6.50 13.49
C LEU A 1 -9.48 -7.43 13.16
N ARG A 2 -9.66 -7.85 11.90
CA ARG A 2 -10.78 -8.72 11.50
C ARG A 2 -10.68 -10.15 12.03
N THR A 3 -9.67 -10.91 11.61
CA THR A 3 -9.61 -12.37 11.84
C THR A 3 -9.31 -12.75 13.29
N LYS A 4 -8.28 -12.16 13.91
CA LYS A 4 -7.83 -12.55 15.26
C LYS A 4 -8.61 -11.90 16.39
N HIS A 5 -9.17 -10.71 16.16
CA HIS A 5 -9.78 -9.89 17.22
C HIS A 5 -11.29 -9.69 17.06
N GLY A 6 -11.89 -10.01 15.91
CA GLY A 6 -13.34 -9.86 15.69
C GLY A 6 -13.85 -8.42 15.79
N LEU A 7 -12.96 -7.42 15.78
CA LEU A 7 -13.33 -6.03 16.07
C LEU A 7 -13.97 -5.33 14.88
N THR A 8 -13.92 -5.89 13.68
CA THR A 8 -14.44 -5.25 12.48
C THR A 8 -14.92 -6.24 11.45
N TYR A 9 -16.00 -5.88 10.76
CA TYR A 9 -16.51 -6.63 9.61
C TYR A 9 -15.66 -6.37 8.35
N ALA A 10 -15.17 -5.14 8.17
CA ALA A 10 -14.34 -4.74 7.03
C ALA A 10 -13.25 -3.75 7.47
N ALA A 11 -12.00 -4.12 7.21
CA ALA A 11 -10.85 -3.24 7.32
C ALA A 11 -10.28 -3.01 5.91
N TYR A 12 -9.97 -1.77 5.60
CA TYR A 12 -9.36 -1.37 4.35
C TYR A 12 -8.11 -0.55 4.63
N VAL A 13 -7.06 -0.79 3.85
CA VAL A 13 -5.86 0.03 3.83
C VAL A 13 -5.53 0.34 2.37
N GLY A 14 -5.12 1.57 2.12
CA GLY A 14 -4.71 2.02 0.80
C GLY A 14 -3.77 3.21 0.89
N ALA A 15 -3.13 3.53 -0.22
CA ALA A 15 -2.42 4.78 -0.41
C ALA A 15 -2.90 5.39 -1.73
N SER A 16 -2.89 6.72 -1.81
CA SER A 16 -3.16 7.37 -3.08
C SER A 16 -2.01 7.12 -4.06
N ASN A 17 -2.25 7.37 -5.34
CA ASN A 17 -1.24 7.32 -6.40
C ASN A 17 -0.86 8.72 -6.92
N LYS A 18 -1.11 9.76 -6.12
CA LYS A 18 -0.83 11.17 -6.44
C LYS A 18 0.57 11.58 -5.99
N LEU A 19 1.13 12.63 -6.61
CA LEU A 19 2.43 13.22 -6.22
C LEU A 19 2.43 13.68 -4.75
N ALA A 20 1.36 14.33 -4.31
CA ALA A 20 1.09 14.56 -2.90
C ALA A 20 0.32 13.36 -2.34
N ASN A 21 1.06 12.39 -1.82
CA ASN A 21 0.50 11.11 -1.41
C ASN A 21 -0.01 11.13 0.03
N TYR A 22 -1.07 10.37 0.31
CA TYR A 22 -1.57 10.08 1.64
C TYR A 22 -1.96 8.60 1.74
N GLY A 23 -1.74 8.02 2.92
CA GLY A 23 -2.26 6.71 3.29
C GLY A 23 -3.66 6.84 3.90
N VAL A 24 -4.52 5.86 3.65
CA VAL A 24 -5.82 5.74 4.30
C VAL A 24 -5.91 4.38 4.97
N PHE A 25 -6.43 4.40 6.19
CA PHE A 25 -6.82 3.21 6.91
C PHE A 25 -8.25 3.40 7.39
N TYR A 26 -9.14 2.50 7.00
CA TYR A 26 -10.56 2.55 7.30
C TYR A 26 -11.00 1.28 8.00
N VAL A 27 -11.75 1.44 9.09
CA VAL A 27 -12.32 0.34 9.88
C VAL A 27 -13.71 0.74 10.30
N SER A 28 -14.68 -0.16 10.08
CA SER A 28 -16.00 -0.07 10.70
C SER A 28 -16.02 -0.94 11.94
N THR A 29 -16.19 -0.32 13.12
CA THR A 29 -16.13 -1.01 14.41
C THR A 29 -16.93 -0.25 15.48
N PRO A 30 -17.63 -0.97 16.40
CA PRO A 30 -18.16 -0.36 17.61
C PRO A 30 -17.09 -0.12 18.69
N TYR A 31 -15.83 -0.53 18.46
CA TYR A 31 -14.71 -0.43 19.40
C TYR A 31 -13.54 0.40 18.83
N PRO A 32 -13.75 1.70 18.54
CA PRO A 32 -12.75 2.53 17.85
C PRO A 32 -11.42 2.61 18.58
N ASP A 33 -11.41 2.77 19.90
CA ASP A 33 -10.17 2.90 20.69
C ASP A 33 -9.30 1.64 20.61
N SER A 34 -9.94 0.47 20.69
CA SER A 34 -9.25 -0.82 20.56
C SER A 34 -8.70 -1.01 19.15
N ALA A 35 -9.43 -0.57 18.12
CA ALA A 35 -8.96 -0.64 16.75
C ALA A 35 -7.77 0.30 16.49
N MET A 36 -7.82 1.54 16.99
CA MET A 36 -6.73 2.51 16.90
C MET A 36 -5.47 2.02 17.61
N LYS A 37 -5.61 1.45 18.82
CA LYS A 37 -4.49 0.88 19.57
C LYS A 37 -3.84 -0.27 18.80
N LEU A 38 -4.63 -1.25 18.37
CA LEU A 38 -4.11 -2.41 17.62
C LEU A 38 -3.45 -2.00 16.30
N TYR A 39 -3.97 -0.98 15.61
CA TYR A 39 -3.31 -0.46 14.42
C TYR A 39 -1.91 0.09 14.73
N ARG A 40 -1.79 0.89 15.80
CA ARG A 40 -0.49 1.43 16.23
C ARG A 40 0.46 0.30 16.63
N ASP A 41 -0.02 -0.67 17.40
CA ASP A 41 0.77 -1.82 17.84
C ASP A 41 1.29 -2.63 16.64
N GLU A 42 0.46 -2.85 15.62
CA GLU A 42 0.88 -3.57 14.41
C GLU A 42 1.92 -2.79 13.61
N VAL A 43 1.76 -1.47 13.48
CA VAL A 43 2.77 -0.65 12.79
C VAL A 43 4.10 -0.66 13.53
N GLU A 44 4.10 -0.51 14.86
CA GLU A 44 5.33 -0.56 15.67
C GLU A 44 5.98 -1.94 15.61
N LYS A 45 5.18 -3.01 15.56
CA LYS A 45 5.68 -4.36 15.33
C LYS A 45 6.37 -4.48 13.98
N VAL A 46 5.76 -4.00 12.89
CA VAL A 46 6.37 -4.02 11.55
C VAL A 46 7.66 -3.21 11.50
N LYS A 47 7.72 -2.05 12.16
CA LYS A 47 8.95 -1.24 12.27
C LYS A 47 10.07 -1.98 13.00
N LYS A 48 9.73 -2.76 14.03
CA LYS A 48 10.69 -3.46 14.88
C LYS A 48 11.16 -4.79 14.28
N GLU A 49 10.22 -5.60 13.80
CA GLU A 49 10.47 -6.96 13.32
C GLU A 49 10.81 -6.99 11.83
N GLY A 50 10.42 -5.95 11.09
CA GLY A 50 10.51 -5.90 9.64
C GLY A 50 9.47 -6.76 8.94
N ILE A 51 9.44 -6.66 7.62
CA ILE A 51 8.61 -7.51 6.75
C ILE A 51 9.50 -8.62 6.19
N LYS A 52 9.02 -9.86 6.12
CA LYS A 52 9.83 -10.96 5.57
C LYS A 52 10.02 -10.79 4.06
N GLN A 53 11.15 -11.26 3.54
CA GLN A 53 11.42 -11.19 2.10
C GLN A 53 10.39 -11.98 1.29
N GLU A 54 9.95 -13.13 1.80
CA GLU A 54 8.88 -13.95 1.20
C GLU A 54 7.57 -13.17 1.03
N GLU A 55 7.13 -12.41 2.05
CA GLU A 55 5.91 -11.58 1.97
C GLU A 55 6.04 -10.49 0.91
N ILE A 56 7.25 -9.94 0.73
CA ILE A 56 7.52 -8.97 -0.32
C ILE A 56 7.48 -9.64 -1.69
N ASP A 57 8.06 -10.83 -1.85
CA ASP A 57 8.11 -11.53 -3.13
C ASP A 57 6.71 -12.00 -3.57
N ASP A 58 5.87 -12.47 -2.64
CA ASP A 58 4.47 -12.78 -2.91
C ASP A 58 3.69 -11.55 -3.40
N MET A 59 3.90 -10.40 -2.75
CA MET A 59 3.27 -9.14 -3.15
C MET A 59 3.72 -8.68 -4.54
N LYS A 60 5.00 -8.87 -4.88
CA LYS A 60 5.53 -8.58 -6.23
C LYS A 60 4.81 -9.41 -7.28
N ASN A 61 4.64 -10.71 -7.04
CA ASN A 61 3.98 -11.61 -7.98
C ASN A 61 2.51 -11.20 -8.24
N ILE A 62 1.79 -10.84 -7.18
CA ILE A 62 0.41 -10.33 -7.30
C ILE A 62 0.38 -9.04 -8.11
N TYR A 63 1.27 -8.09 -7.80
CA TYR A 63 1.32 -6.80 -8.48
C TYR A 63 1.68 -6.94 -9.96
N GLN A 64 2.71 -7.72 -10.29
CA GLN A 64 3.13 -7.98 -11.66
C GLN A 64 2.02 -8.64 -12.48
N THR A 65 1.33 -9.62 -11.90
CA THR A 65 0.20 -10.28 -12.56
C THR A 65 -0.90 -9.29 -12.90
N SER A 66 -1.31 -8.45 -11.93
CA SER A 66 -2.32 -7.40 -12.18
C SER A 66 -1.85 -6.42 -13.24
N PHE A 67 -0.59 -5.97 -13.18
CA PHE A 67 -0.02 -5.03 -14.14
C PHE A 67 -0.10 -5.55 -15.58
N PHE A 68 0.28 -6.82 -15.82
CA PHE A 68 0.23 -7.38 -17.17
C PHE A 68 -1.20 -7.58 -17.65
N LEU A 69 -2.11 -8.07 -16.80
CA LEU A 69 -3.53 -8.22 -17.14
C LEU A 69 -4.20 -6.88 -17.47
N ASP A 70 -3.91 -5.82 -16.71
CA ASP A 70 -4.44 -4.49 -16.97
C ASP A 70 -3.93 -3.92 -18.30
N ASN A 71 -2.68 -4.24 -18.66
CA ASN A 71 -2.06 -3.84 -19.92
C ASN A 71 -2.53 -4.63 -21.15
N GLU A 72 -3.37 -5.66 -21.02
CA GLU A 72 -3.96 -6.31 -22.20
C GLU A 72 -5.00 -5.43 -22.90
N ARG A 73 -5.64 -4.52 -22.16
CA ARG A 73 -6.71 -3.67 -22.68
C ARG A 73 -6.15 -2.36 -23.25
N THR A 74 -6.44 -2.07 -24.52
CA THR A 74 -5.99 -0.83 -25.20
C THR A 74 -6.40 0.45 -24.47
N SER A 75 -7.60 0.49 -23.88
CA SER A 75 -8.09 1.63 -23.10
C SER A 75 -7.25 1.87 -21.85
N ASN A 76 -6.89 0.81 -21.12
CA ASN A 76 -6.10 0.90 -19.90
C ASN A 76 -4.67 1.33 -20.21
N ARG A 77 -4.07 0.79 -21.28
CA ARG A 77 -2.75 1.21 -21.76
C ARG A 77 -2.72 2.69 -22.13
N SER A 78 -3.73 3.17 -22.86
CA SER A 78 -3.80 4.58 -23.26
C SER A 78 -3.94 5.50 -22.05
N PHE A 79 -4.76 5.10 -21.07
CA PHE A 79 -4.89 5.83 -19.81
C PHE A 79 -3.56 5.86 -19.02
N ALA A 80 -2.88 4.71 -18.90
CA ALA A 80 -1.60 4.60 -18.20
C ALA A 80 -0.53 5.53 -18.81
N LEU A 81 -0.39 5.53 -20.14
CA LEU A 81 0.55 6.42 -20.83
C LEU A 81 0.28 7.90 -20.52
N GLY A 82 -0.98 8.33 -20.61
CA GLY A 82 -1.38 9.71 -20.30
C GLY A 82 -1.16 10.07 -18.84
N TYR A 83 -1.49 9.17 -17.92
CA TYR A 83 -1.30 9.33 -16.48
C TYR A 83 0.19 9.44 -16.12
N ASN A 84 1.02 8.56 -16.68
CA ASN A 84 2.45 8.52 -16.44
C ASN A 84 3.14 9.79 -16.97
N TYR A 85 2.77 10.24 -18.17
CA TYR A 85 3.27 11.50 -18.70
C TYR A 85 2.87 12.70 -17.83
N LEU A 86 1.61 12.76 -17.39
CA LEU A 86 1.12 13.87 -16.57
C LEU A 86 1.84 13.97 -15.22
N LEU A 87 2.10 12.86 -14.56
CA LEU A 87 2.68 12.86 -13.21
C LEU A 87 4.20 12.80 -13.18
N PHE A 88 4.82 12.08 -14.12
CA PHE A 88 6.25 11.77 -14.08
C PHE A 88 7.02 12.33 -15.28
N ASN A 89 6.32 12.97 -16.24
CA ASN A 89 6.90 13.42 -17.51
C ASN A 89 7.62 12.27 -18.26
N ASP A 90 7.13 11.04 -18.08
CA ASP A 90 7.70 9.82 -18.62
C ASP A 90 6.57 8.84 -18.92
N TYR A 91 6.26 8.60 -20.19
CA TYR A 91 5.16 7.73 -20.59
C TYR A 91 5.44 6.24 -20.27
N GLU A 92 6.71 5.84 -20.15
CA GLU A 92 7.17 4.48 -19.83
C GLU A 92 7.45 4.27 -18.32
N TYR A 93 7.03 5.21 -17.48
CA TYR A 93 7.34 5.19 -16.05
C TYR A 93 6.96 3.87 -15.38
N ASP A 94 5.78 3.33 -15.70
CA ASP A 94 5.26 2.09 -15.12
C ASP A 94 6.08 0.85 -15.49
N ILE A 95 6.56 0.74 -16.74
CA ILE A 95 7.45 -0.33 -17.19
C ILE A 95 8.79 -0.26 -16.45
N LYS A 96 9.34 0.93 -16.25
CA LYS A 96 10.57 1.14 -15.46
C LYS A 96 10.34 0.80 -13.99
N PHE A 97 9.20 1.21 -13.44
CA PHE A 97 8.81 0.93 -12.07
C PHE A 97 8.72 -0.59 -11.80
N ILE A 98 8.14 -1.37 -12.70
CA ILE A 98 8.07 -2.84 -12.58
C ILE A 98 9.48 -3.46 -12.49
N LYS A 99 10.43 -3.00 -13.30
CA LYS A 99 11.84 -3.47 -13.25
C LYS A 99 12.55 -3.10 -11.95
N GLU A 100 12.24 -1.94 -11.38
CA GLU A 100 12.77 -1.56 -10.07
C GLU A 100 12.10 -2.33 -8.94
N LEU A 101 10.82 -2.66 -9.09
CA LEU A 101 10.05 -3.45 -8.13
C LEU A 101 10.61 -4.87 -7.99
N GLU A 102 11.17 -5.47 -9.04
CA GLU A 102 11.87 -6.77 -8.96
C GLU A 102 13.07 -6.73 -7.99
N LYS A 103 13.79 -5.61 -7.94
CA LYS A 103 14.97 -5.41 -7.10
C LYS A 103 14.63 -5.06 -5.64
N LEU A 104 13.35 -4.91 -5.32
CA LEU A 104 12.89 -4.47 -4.00
C LEU A 104 13.27 -5.48 -2.91
N LYS A 105 13.93 -4.98 -1.86
CA LYS A 105 14.32 -5.77 -0.69
C LYS A 105 13.45 -5.45 0.50
N SER A 106 13.23 -6.43 1.36
CA SER A 106 12.49 -6.29 2.63
C SER A 106 12.98 -5.11 3.47
N LYS A 107 14.29 -4.90 3.56
CA LYS A 107 14.88 -3.75 4.28
C LYS A 107 14.37 -2.41 3.73
N THR A 108 14.36 -2.23 2.40
CA THR A 108 13.90 -0.98 1.77
C THR A 108 12.44 -0.69 2.12
N VAL A 109 11.59 -1.70 2.15
CA VAL A 109 10.17 -1.56 2.52
C VAL A 109 10.04 -1.22 4.01
N THR A 110 10.79 -1.91 4.87
CA THR A 110 10.79 -1.68 6.32
C THR A 110 11.28 -0.26 6.65
N ASP A 111 12.33 0.21 5.97
CA ASP A 111 12.87 1.57 6.10
C ASP A 111 11.81 2.61 5.65
N ALA A 112 11.10 2.35 4.56
CA ALA A 112 10.02 3.21 4.07
C ALA A 112 8.84 3.27 5.06
N VAL A 113 8.41 2.12 5.61
CA VAL A 113 7.39 2.06 6.65
C VAL A 113 7.81 2.88 7.88
N SER A 114 9.03 2.71 8.34
CA SER A 114 9.56 3.44 9.49
C SER A 114 9.64 4.95 9.25
N LYS A 115 9.98 5.35 8.02
CA LYS A 115 10.11 6.76 7.64
C LYS A 115 8.76 7.46 7.45
N TYR A 116 7.79 6.79 6.82
CA TYR A 116 6.56 7.42 6.34
C TYR A 116 5.31 7.09 7.16
N LEU A 117 5.23 5.93 7.81
CA LEU A 117 4.08 5.58 8.68
C LEU A 117 4.29 6.13 10.09
N LYS A 118 4.11 7.44 10.23
CA LYS A 118 4.17 8.19 11.49
C LYS A 118 3.04 9.22 11.55
N ASP A 119 2.82 9.79 12.75
CA ASP A 119 1.89 10.91 12.96
C ASP A 119 0.45 10.65 12.47
N PHE A 120 -0.08 9.44 12.74
CA PHE A 120 -1.42 9.05 12.33
C PHE A 120 -2.51 9.95 12.92
N LYS A 121 -3.37 10.46 12.03
CA LYS A 121 -4.61 11.16 12.38
C LYS A 121 -5.79 10.23 12.17
N PHE A 122 -6.54 9.99 13.24
CA PHE A 122 -7.78 9.22 13.19
C PHE A 122 -8.97 10.18 13.22
N ILE A 123 -9.95 9.91 12.36
CA ILE A 123 -11.21 10.64 12.31
C ILE A 123 -12.30 9.62 12.56
N LEU A 124 -13.12 9.90 13.58
CA LEU A 124 -14.33 9.11 13.87
C LEU A 124 -15.49 9.77 13.13
N VAL A 125 -16.20 8.96 12.36
CA VAL A 125 -17.40 9.37 11.64
C VAL A 125 -18.54 8.63 12.30
N GLU A 126 -19.43 9.38 12.97
CA GLU A 126 -20.66 8.89 13.60
C GLU A 126 -21.81 8.83 12.60
#